data_AF-A0A2R6JUX0-F1
#
_entry.id   AF-A0A2R6JUX0-F1
#
_cell.length_a   1.000
_cell.length_b   1.000
_cell.length_c   1.000
_cell.angle_alpha   90.00
_cell.angle_beta   90.00
_cell.angle_gamma   90.00
#
_symmetry.space_group_name_H-M   'P 1'
#
loop_
_entity.id
_entity.type
_entity.pdbx_description
1 polymer ?
#
loop_
_entity_poly.entity_id
_entity_poly.type
_entity_poly.pdbx_seq_one_letter_code
_entity_poly.pdbx_strand_id
1 'polypeptide(L)'
;MSADATNVVDVFDSNVWVLALTESSTKAGILLEEILEDERTVAVSPYVFVEVLGAFARELNSREQVDGYQTAFATIVADSSSIEGPAQDDIERTDLDAVRDSGEATFIPRILSIQAKDVPIVLSAWSYYDRDPTIFTADRSFATLDPERYGLERMSVEHVDPSTRRTENVREVPVPQTKRGRSPLSAAIASRAFVTG
;
A
#
# COMPACT_ATOMS: atom_id res chain seq x y z
N MET A 1 -9.21 -33.56 2.21
CA MET A 1 -9.80 -32.45 2.97
C MET A 1 -8.67 -31.51 3.32
N SER A 2 -8.37 -30.56 2.43
CA SER A 2 -7.42 -29.49 2.73
C SER A 2 -8.17 -28.52 3.63
N ALA A 3 -7.56 -28.12 4.75
CA ALA A 3 -8.04 -26.97 5.49
C ALA A 3 -8.13 -25.80 4.50
N ASP A 4 -9.28 -25.14 4.51
CA ASP A 4 -9.53 -23.92 3.77
C ASP A 4 -8.47 -22.92 4.25
N ALA A 5 -7.40 -22.74 3.47
CA ALA A 5 -6.43 -21.71 3.76
C ALA A 5 -7.16 -20.42 3.45
N THR A 6 -7.80 -19.84 4.46
CA THR A 6 -8.38 -18.51 4.39
C THR A 6 -7.28 -17.59 3.86
N ASN A 7 -7.39 -17.20 2.59
CA ASN A 7 -6.35 -16.43 1.94
C ASN A 7 -6.37 -15.04 2.59
N VAL A 8 -5.40 -14.74 3.45
CA VAL A 8 -5.32 -13.48 4.19
C VAL A 8 -5.26 -12.32 3.20
N VAL A 9 -5.99 -11.23 3.48
CA VAL A 9 -5.94 -10.02 2.66
C VAL A 9 -5.60 -8.82 3.50
N ASP A 10 -4.46 -8.25 3.23
CA ASP A 10 -4.03 -7.05 3.93
C ASP A 10 -4.53 -5.80 3.23
N VAL A 11 -4.56 -4.70 3.97
CA VAL A 11 -4.90 -3.38 3.44
C VAL A 11 -3.76 -2.45 3.74
N PHE A 12 -3.19 -1.87 2.69
CA PHE A 12 -2.11 -0.89 2.85
C PHE A 12 -2.71 0.51 2.79
N ASP A 13 -2.40 1.33 3.79
CA ASP A 13 -2.63 2.76 3.78
C ASP A 13 -1.86 3.42 2.60
N SER A 14 -2.34 4.57 2.13
CA SER A 14 -1.74 5.30 1.02
C SER A 14 -0.28 5.68 1.28
N ASN A 15 0.07 6.00 2.53
CA ASN A 15 1.45 6.31 2.91
C ASN A 15 2.41 5.11 2.77
N VAL A 16 1.96 3.87 2.93
CA VAL A 16 2.79 2.68 2.75
C VAL A 16 3.12 2.48 1.28
N TRP A 17 2.12 2.65 0.40
CA TRP A 17 2.32 2.61 -1.05
C TRP A 17 3.31 3.67 -1.52
N VAL A 18 3.17 4.91 -1.05
CA VAL A 18 4.09 6.01 -1.40
C VAL A 18 5.50 5.70 -0.91
N LEU A 19 5.67 5.24 0.32
CA LEU A 19 6.98 4.89 0.87
C LEU A 19 7.64 3.73 0.12
N ALA A 20 6.86 2.72 -0.27
CA ALA A 20 7.36 1.56 -1.02
C ALA A 20 7.83 1.97 -2.42
N LEU A 21 6.98 2.69 -3.16
CA LEU A 21 7.26 3.06 -4.55
C LEU A 21 8.38 4.10 -4.67
N THR A 22 8.50 5.01 -3.71
CA THR A 22 9.60 6.00 -3.66
C THR A 22 10.89 5.45 -3.05
N GLU A 23 10.92 4.16 -2.69
CA GLU A 23 12.05 3.49 -2.02
C GLU A 23 12.47 4.19 -0.71
N SER A 24 11.51 4.86 -0.04
CA SER A 24 11.76 5.69 1.15
C SER A 24 11.75 4.89 2.46
N SER A 25 11.25 3.64 2.45
CA SER A 25 11.26 2.74 3.60
C SER A 25 11.62 1.32 3.18
N THR A 26 12.54 0.69 3.92
CA THR A 26 12.96 -0.69 3.66
C THR A 26 11.82 -1.66 3.91
N LYS A 27 11.07 -1.45 4.99
CA LYS A 27 9.94 -2.31 5.33
C LYS A 27 8.82 -2.19 4.30
N ALA A 28 8.49 -0.98 3.87
CA ALA A 28 7.51 -0.77 2.80
C ALA A 28 7.97 -1.42 1.48
N GLY A 29 9.27 -1.34 1.17
CA GLY A 29 9.86 -2.00 0.00
C GLY A 29 9.74 -3.53 0.06
N ILE A 30 10.02 -4.14 1.21
CA ILE A 30 9.85 -5.60 1.42
C ILE A 30 8.38 -6.00 1.22
N LEU A 31 7.44 -5.24 1.81
CA LEU A 31 6.01 -5.50 1.64
C LEU A 31 5.57 -5.43 0.17
N LEU A 32 6.13 -4.50 -0.61
CA LEU A 32 5.85 -4.43 -2.05
C LEU A 32 6.48 -5.60 -2.82
N GLU A 33 7.69 -6.03 -2.45
CA GLU A 33 8.36 -7.20 -3.04
C GLU A 33 7.53 -8.48 -2.82
N GLU A 34 7.03 -8.70 -1.60
CA GLU A 34 6.14 -9.82 -1.28
C GLU A 34 4.85 -9.82 -2.13
N ILE A 35 4.28 -8.65 -2.45
CA ILE A 35 3.12 -8.56 -3.36
C ILE A 35 3.51 -8.95 -4.79
N LEU A 36 4.66 -8.47 -5.27
CA LEU A 36 5.12 -8.70 -6.64
C LEU A 36 5.55 -10.16 -6.88
N GLU A 37 5.92 -10.86 -5.81
CA GLU A 37 6.28 -12.28 -5.79
C GLU A 37 5.09 -13.21 -5.49
N ASP A 38 3.88 -12.66 -5.42
CA ASP A 38 2.64 -13.36 -5.06
C ASP A 38 2.67 -14.05 -3.67
N GLU A 39 3.51 -13.56 -2.76
CA GLU A 39 3.62 -14.05 -1.38
C GLU A 39 2.64 -13.36 -0.41
N ARG A 40 2.08 -12.21 -0.82
CA ARG A 40 1.09 -11.44 -0.04
C ARG A 40 -0.06 -10.94 -0.92
N THR A 41 -1.29 -11.26 -0.53
CA THR A 41 -2.50 -10.68 -1.15
C THR A 41 -2.92 -9.38 -0.45
N VAL A 42 -3.18 -8.33 -1.22
CA VAL A 42 -3.55 -7.01 -0.72
C VAL A 42 -4.80 -6.49 -1.42
N ALA A 43 -5.71 -5.90 -0.66
CA ALA A 43 -6.84 -5.15 -1.22
C ALA A 43 -6.50 -3.67 -1.36
N VAL A 44 -6.89 -3.09 -2.48
CA VAL A 44 -6.79 -1.65 -2.74
C VAL A 44 -8.20 -1.11 -2.99
N SER A 45 -8.72 -0.31 -2.06
CA SER A 45 -10.02 0.33 -2.24
C SER A 45 -9.92 1.51 -3.22
N PRO A 46 -11.05 1.95 -3.81
CA PRO A 46 -11.08 3.16 -4.64
C PRO A 46 -10.53 4.38 -3.89
N TYR A 47 -10.83 4.49 -2.58
CA TYR A 47 -10.32 5.55 -1.72
C TYR A 47 -8.79 5.55 -1.63
N VAL A 48 -8.19 4.39 -1.30
CA VAL A 48 -6.72 4.25 -1.19
C VAL A 48 -6.07 4.55 -2.55
N PHE A 49 -6.66 4.04 -3.63
CA PHE A 49 -6.15 4.27 -4.98
C PHE A 49 -6.06 5.78 -5.30
N VAL A 50 -7.14 6.52 -5.11
CA VAL A 50 -7.18 7.97 -5.37
C VAL A 50 -6.28 8.75 -4.41
N GLU A 51 -6.19 8.34 -3.14
CA GLU A 51 -5.26 8.95 -2.18
C GLU A 51 -3.79 8.80 -2.58
N VAL A 52 -3.37 7.63 -3.06
CA VAL A 52 -2.00 7.39 -3.52
C VAL A 52 -1.68 8.28 -4.72
N LEU A 53 -2.57 8.35 -5.72
CA LEU A 53 -2.38 9.22 -6.87
C LEU A 53 -2.27 10.70 -6.45
N GLY A 54 -3.13 11.13 -5.52
CA GLY A 54 -3.11 12.48 -4.97
C GLY A 54 -1.84 12.76 -4.15
N ALA A 55 -1.33 11.78 -3.41
CA ALA A 55 -0.10 11.92 -2.62
C ALA A 55 1.11 12.17 -3.52
N PHE A 56 1.29 11.42 -4.60
CA PHE A 56 2.37 11.68 -5.57
C PHE A 56 2.31 13.10 -6.14
N ALA A 57 1.11 13.58 -6.50
CA ALA A 57 0.93 14.93 -7.02
C ALA A 57 1.27 16.03 -6.00
N ARG A 58 1.12 15.76 -4.69
CA ARG A 58 1.45 16.70 -3.61
C ARG A 58 2.92 16.67 -3.21
N GLU A 59 3.56 15.50 -3.24
CA GLU A 59 4.88 15.28 -2.63
C GLU A 59 6.04 15.43 -3.63
N LEU A 60 5.79 15.29 -4.93
CA LEU A 60 6.84 15.31 -5.95
C LEU A 60 6.92 16.67 -6.65
N ASN A 61 8.14 17.03 -7.04
CA ASN A 61 8.45 18.38 -7.56
C ASN A 61 8.39 18.48 -9.10
N SER A 62 8.21 17.36 -9.80
CA SER A 62 8.18 17.32 -11.27
C SER A 62 6.99 16.52 -11.77
N ARG A 63 6.29 17.07 -12.78
CA ARG A 63 5.19 16.39 -13.47
C ARG A 63 5.61 15.04 -14.04
N GLU A 64 6.82 14.94 -14.58
CA GLU A 64 7.35 13.67 -15.12
C GLU A 64 7.47 12.60 -14.03
N GLN A 65 7.89 13.00 -12.82
CA GLN A 65 7.95 12.08 -11.68
C GLN A 65 6.54 11.68 -11.22
N VAL A 66 5.63 12.64 -11.11
CA VAL A 66 4.22 12.38 -10.77
C VAL A 66 3.61 11.37 -11.73
N ASP A 67 3.67 11.65 -13.04
CA ASP A 67 3.10 10.77 -14.07
C ASP A 67 3.76 9.38 -14.03
N GLY A 68 5.08 9.31 -13.81
CA GLY A 68 5.81 8.05 -13.69
C GLY A 68 5.36 7.18 -12.51
N TYR A 69 5.27 7.74 -11.31
CA TYR A 69 4.85 6.98 -10.11
C TYR A 69 3.36 6.64 -10.13
N GLN A 70 2.50 7.54 -10.62
CA GLN A 70 1.08 7.26 -10.80
C GLN A 70 0.87 6.10 -11.78
N THR A 71 1.58 6.12 -12.91
CA THR A 71 1.53 5.02 -13.90
C THR A 71 2.04 3.72 -13.30
N ALA A 72 3.16 3.75 -12.57
CA ALA A 72 3.72 2.55 -11.94
C ALA A 72 2.73 1.94 -10.93
N PHE A 73 2.14 2.76 -10.04
CA PHE A 73 1.14 2.30 -9.09
C PHE A 73 -0.10 1.71 -9.78
N ALA A 74 -0.68 2.42 -10.75
CA ALA A 74 -1.85 1.95 -11.47
C ALA A 74 -1.59 0.62 -12.21
N THR A 75 -0.39 0.48 -12.82
CA THR A 75 0.02 -0.75 -13.50
C THR A 75 0.15 -1.91 -12.51
N ILE A 76 0.77 -1.68 -11.35
CA ILE A 76 0.91 -2.71 -10.31
C ILE A 76 -0.48 -3.18 -9.84
N VAL A 77 -1.39 -2.25 -9.55
CA VAL A 77 -2.75 -2.58 -9.09
C VAL A 77 -3.56 -3.32 -10.17
N ALA A 78 -3.41 -2.96 -11.44
CA ALA A 78 -4.17 -3.56 -12.54
C ALA A 78 -3.64 -4.95 -12.94
N ASP A 79 -2.32 -5.15 -12.91
CA ASP A 79 -1.66 -6.33 -13.50
C ASP A 79 -1.22 -7.38 -12.46
N SER A 80 -1.41 -7.14 -11.16
CA SER A 80 -1.02 -8.09 -10.11
C SER A 80 -2.18 -9.03 -9.76
N SER A 81 -1.93 -10.34 -9.83
CA SER A 81 -2.85 -11.38 -9.33
C SER A 81 -3.04 -11.34 -7.82
N SER A 82 -2.08 -10.74 -7.10
CA SER A 82 -2.08 -10.61 -5.65
C SER A 82 -2.68 -9.31 -5.17
N ILE A 83 -3.26 -8.50 -6.07
CA ILE A 83 -3.98 -7.28 -5.69
C ILE A 83 -5.46 -7.42 -6.03
N GLU A 84 -6.30 -7.35 -5.01
CA GLU A 84 -7.75 -7.17 -5.15
C GLU A 84 -8.02 -5.67 -5.33
N GLY A 85 -7.89 -5.20 -6.59
CA GLY A 85 -7.99 -3.80 -6.98
C GLY A 85 -9.44 -3.32 -7.20
N PRO A 86 -9.65 -1.99 -7.22
CA PRO A 86 -10.97 -1.41 -7.43
C PRO A 86 -11.38 -1.44 -8.91
N ALA A 87 -12.69 -1.46 -9.18
CA ALA A 87 -13.19 -1.28 -10.54
C ALA A 87 -13.00 0.16 -11.02
N GLN A 88 -12.78 0.35 -12.32
CA GLN A 88 -12.57 1.67 -12.93
C GLN A 88 -13.71 2.65 -12.61
N ASP A 89 -14.97 2.20 -12.72
CA ASP A 89 -16.14 3.03 -12.43
C ASP A 89 -16.18 3.50 -10.96
N ASP A 90 -15.66 2.70 -10.03
CA ASP A 90 -15.61 3.06 -8.60
C ASP A 90 -14.53 4.12 -8.34
N ILE A 91 -13.38 4.02 -9.03
CA ILE A 91 -12.31 5.02 -8.97
C ILE A 91 -12.85 6.37 -9.46
N GLU A 92 -13.50 6.40 -10.63
CA GLU A 92 -14.02 7.63 -11.25
C GLU A 92 -15.09 8.33 -10.41
N ARG A 93 -15.82 7.57 -9.60
CA ARG A 93 -16.88 8.08 -8.72
C ARG A 93 -16.38 8.46 -7.33
N THR A 94 -15.12 8.19 -7.01
CA THR A 94 -14.56 8.45 -5.68
C THR A 94 -14.24 9.94 -5.52
N ASP A 95 -15.01 10.59 -4.65
CA ASP A 95 -14.73 11.93 -4.13
C ASP A 95 -14.18 11.80 -2.71
N LEU A 96 -12.89 12.13 -2.54
CA LEU A 96 -12.19 12.00 -1.26
C LEU A 96 -12.79 12.88 -0.16
N ASP A 97 -13.23 14.08 -0.51
CA ASP A 97 -13.80 15.02 0.46
C ASP A 97 -15.18 14.54 0.89
N ALA A 98 -16.00 14.11 -0.07
CA ALA A 98 -17.31 13.51 0.24
C ALA A 98 -17.19 12.26 1.12
N VAL A 99 -16.19 11.40 0.90
CA VAL A 99 -15.93 10.23 1.74
C VAL A 99 -15.51 10.66 3.16
N ARG A 100 -14.63 11.67 3.27
CA ARG A 100 -14.15 12.21 4.56
C ARG A 100 -15.23 12.96 5.35
N ASP A 101 -16.22 13.50 4.66
CA ASP A 101 -17.36 14.21 5.24
C ASP A 101 -18.59 13.31 5.47
N SER A 102 -18.46 12.00 5.20
CA SER A 102 -19.53 11.03 5.42
C SER A 102 -19.94 10.92 6.90
N GLY A 103 -21.15 10.40 7.14
CA GLY A 103 -21.65 10.17 8.51
C GLY A 103 -20.75 9.21 9.28
N GLU A 104 -20.27 8.17 8.62
CA GLU A 104 -19.31 7.19 9.10
C GLU A 104 -17.99 7.87 9.48
N ALA A 105 -17.42 8.68 8.59
CA ALA A 105 -16.19 9.42 8.83
C ALA A 105 -16.32 10.49 9.92
N THR A 106 -17.54 10.90 10.28
CA THR A 106 -17.80 11.79 11.42
C THR A 106 -17.95 11.04 12.74
N PHE A 107 -18.59 9.86 12.72
CA PHE A 107 -18.98 9.12 13.92
C PHE A 107 -17.91 8.14 14.40
N ILE A 108 -17.37 7.32 13.50
CA ILE A 108 -16.40 6.26 13.80
C ILE A 108 -15.14 6.78 14.51
N PRO A 109 -14.55 7.94 14.13
CA PRO A 109 -13.38 8.50 14.83
C PRO A 109 -13.61 8.70 16.33
N ARG A 110 -14.85 9.00 16.75
CA ARG A 110 -15.18 9.21 18.16
C ARG A 110 -15.20 7.93 18.97
N ILE A 111 -15.41 6.78 18.31
CA ILE A 111 -15.42 5.46 18.93
C ILE A 111 -14.00 4.89 18.94
N LEU A 112 -13.39 4.82 17.75
CA LEU A 112 -12.11 4.16 17.55
C LEU A 112 -10.90 5.05 17.89
N SER A 113 -11.13 6.34 18.17
CA SER A 113 -10.06 7.30 18.47
C SER A 113 -9.01 7.44 17.35
N ILE A 114 -9.44 7.28 16.09
CA ILE A 114 -8.65 7.47 14.87
C ILE A 114 -9.00 8.80 14.18
N GLN A 115 -8.30 9.19 13.12
CA GLN A 115 -8.68 10.37 12.34
C GLN A 115 -9.75 10.02 11.30
N ALA A 116 -10.55 11.01 10.86
CA ALA A 116 -11.59 10.81 9.84
C ALA A 116 -11.03 10.23 8.53
N LYS A 117 -9.81 10.63 8.15
CA LYS A 117 -9.12 10.12 6.95
C LYS A 117 -8.79 8.61 7.02
N ASP A 118 -8.72 8.02 8.22
CA ASP A 118 -8.33 6.63 8.42
C ASP A 118 -9.56 5.70 8.38
N VAL A 119 -10.76 6.26 8.55
CA VAL A 119 -12.03 5.50 8.56
C VAL A 119 -12.23 4.67 7.30
N PRO A 120 -12.03 5.20 6.08
CA PRO A 120 -12.20 4.40 4.86
C PRO A 120 -11.24 3.21 4.79
N ILE A 121 -10.05 3.31 5.41
CA ILE A 121 -9.07 2.23 5.47
C ILE A 121 -9.56 1.12 6.42
N VAL A 122 -10.08 1.50 7.59
CA VAL A 122 -10.71 0.56 8.53
C VAL A 122 -11.92 -0.14 7.89
N LEU A 123 -12.78 0.61 7.19
CA LEU A 123 -13.94 0.04 6.49
C LEU A 123 -13.54 -0.89 5.33
N SER A 124 -12.45 -0.55 4.63
CA SER A 124 -11.86 -1.44 3.61
C SER A 124 -11.42 -2.76 4.24
N ALA A 125 -10.65 -2.72 5.32
CA ALA A 125 -10.21 -3.92 6.02
C ALA A 125 -11.38 -4.71 6.61
N TRP A 126 -12.40 -4.03 7.16
CA TRP A 126 -13.62 -4.68 7.64
C TRP A 126 -14.34 -5.50 6.55
N SER A 127 -14.29 -5.07 5.29
CA SER A 127 -14.87 -5.85 4.18
C SER A 127 -14.19 -7.21 3.97
N TYR A 128 -12.99 -7.37 4.53
CA TYR A 128 -12.20 -8.61 4.55
C TYR A 128 -12.09 -9.22 5.95
N TYR A 129 -12.95 -8.85 6.90
CA TYR A 129 -12.88 -9.29 8.31
C TYR A 129 -12.71 -10.80 8.47
N ASP A 130 -13.41 -11.60 7.66
CA ASP A 130 -13.34 -13.06 7.70
C ASP A 130 -12.04 -13.66 7.13
N ARG A 131 -11.15 -12.82 6.59
CA ARG A 131 -9.84 -13.15 6.04
C ARG A 131 -8.69 -12.58 6.87
N ASP A 132 -8.95 -12.30 8.15
CA ASP A 132 -7.98 -11.89 9.18
C ASP A 132 -7.04 -10.76 8.72
N PRO A 133 -7.58 -9.61 8.28
CA PRO A 133 -6.83 -8.61 7.55
C PRO A 133 -5.89 -7.79 8.46
N THR A 134 -4.69 -7.49 7.97
CA THR A 134 -3.77 -6.55 8.60
C THR A 134 -3.79 -5.21 7.88
N ILE A 135 -4.00 -4.12 8.62
CA ILE A 135 -3.83 -2.76 8.12
C ILE A 135 -2.37 -2.35 8.31
N PHE A 136 -1.65 -2.09 7.23
CA PHE A 136 -0.31 -1.52 7.29
C PHE A 136 -0.37 0.00 7.12
N THR A 137 0.19 0.75 8.07
CA THR A 137 0.25 2.22 8.00
C THR A 137 1.57 2.77 8.52
N ALA A 138 2.07 3.84 7.90
CA ALA A 138 3.19 4.62 8.44
C ALA A 138 2.73 5.71 9.43
N ASP A 139 1.42 5.95 9.56
CA ASP A 139 0.87 6.89 10.55
C ASP A 139 0.91 6.26 11.95
N ARG A 140 1.83 6.76 12.77
CA ARG A 140 2.04 6.26 14.12
C ARG A 140 0.80 6.44 15.01
N SER A 141 -0.02 7.46 14.76
CA SER A 141 -1.24 7.68 15.54
C SER A 141 -2.31 6.64 15.17
N PHE A 142 -2.49 6.38 13.88
CA PHE A 142 -3.42 5.35 13.42
C PHE A 142 -3.00 3.95 13.87
N ALA A 143 -1.70 3.65 13.85
CA ALA A 143 -1.15 2.38 14.32
C ALA A 143 -1.36 2.11 15.83
N THR A 144 -1.84 3.08 16.60
CA THR A 144 -2.23 2.85 18.01
C THR A 144 -3.63 2.28 18.18
N LEU A 145 -4.40 2.15 17.09
CA LEU A 145 -5.69 1.46 17.11
C LEU A 145 -5.49 0.03 17.61
N ASP A 146 -6.29 -0.35 18.61
CA ASP A 146 -6.38 -1.69 19.16
C ASP A 146 -7.74 -2.29 18.74
N PRO A 147 -7.80 -3.06 17.63
CA PRO A 147 -9.06 -3.60 17.12
C PRO A 147 -9.77 -4.52 18.12
N GLU A 148 -9.04 -5.30 18.91
CA GLU A 148 -9.61 -6.23 19.89
C GLU A 148 -10.47 -5.51 20.93
N ARG A 149 -10.04 -4.33 21.38
CA ARG A 149 -10.79 -3.50 22.34
C ARG A 149 -12.20 -3.11 21.85
N TYR A 150 -12.42 -3.16 20.54
CA TYR A 150 -13.68 -2.78 19.90
C TYR A 150 -14.44 -3.98 19.32
N GLY A 151 -14.06 -5.22 19.66
CA GLY A 151 -14.69 -6.44 19.14
C GLY A 151 -14.36 -6.72 17.68
N LEU A 152 -13.18 -6.27 17.23
CA LEU A 152 -12.64 -6.51 15.89
C LEU A 152 -11.44 -7.46 15.97
N GLU A 153 -11.58 -8.60 16.66
CA GLU A 153 -10.44 -9.44 17.07
C GLU A 153 -9.70 -10.11 15.90
N ARG A 154 -10.32 -10.13 14.71
CA ARG A 154 -9.72 -10.68 13.49
C ARG A 154 -8.95 -9.64 12.67
N MET A 155 -9.02 -8.37 13.04
CA MET A 155 -8.27 -7.30 12.38
C MET A 155 -7.02 -6.98 13.20
N SER A 156 -5.94 -6.66 12.51
CA SER A 156 -4.74 -6.13 13.16
C SER A 156 -4.26 -4.86 12.46
N VAL A 157 -3.44 -4.07 13.16
CA VAL A 157 -2.83 -2.86 12.60
C VAL A 157 -1.33 -2.91 12.87
N GLU A 158 -0.53 -2.71 11.83
CA GLU A 158 0.92 -2.77 11.89
C GLU A 158 1.55 -1.45 11.45
N HIS A 159 2.43 -0.91 12.31
CA HIS A 159 3.20 0.29 11.98
C HIS A 159 4.37 -0.03 11.05
N VAL A 160 4.45 0.69 9.93
CA VAL A 160 5.57 0.69 9.00
C VAL A 160 6.46 1.89 9.28
N ASP A 161 7.61 1.68 9.93
CA ASP A 161 8.51 2.76 10.28
C ASP A 161 9.20 3.36 9.03
N PRO A 162 8.94 4.63 8.69
CA PRO A 162 9.55 5.28 7.53
C PRO A 162 11.05 5.52 7.69
N SER A 163 11.59 5.45 8.91
CA SER A 163 13.02 5.68 9.18
C SER A 163 13.89 4.44 8.96
N THR A 164 13.30 3.27 8.71
CA THR A 164 14.04 2.04 8.41
C THR A 164 14.70 2.12 7.04
N ARG A 165 15.98 2.51 7.01
CA ARG A 165 16.83 2.41 5.81
C ARG A 165 17.60 1.10 5.81
N ARG A 166 17.83 0.54 4.62
CA ARG A 166 18.64 -0.66 4.44
C ARG A 166 20.04 -0.29 4.94
N THR A 167 20.44 -0.87 6.07
CA THR A 167 21.83 -0.75 6.51
C THR A 167 22.65 -1.58 5.51
N GLU A 168 23.34 -0.92 4.60
CA GLU A 168 24.34 -1.58 3.77
C GLU A 168 25.43 -2.12 4.70
N ASN A 169 25.37 -3.41 5.03
CA ASN A 169 26.54 -4.14 5.47
C ASN A 169 27.48 -4.28 4.26
N VAL A 170 28.24 -3.22 3.98
CA VAL A 170 29.34 -3.25 3.01
C VAL A 170 30.46 -4.11 3.61
N ARG A 171 30.45 -5.40 3.32
CA ARG A 171 31.72 -6.12 3.17
C ARG A 171 32.29 -5.68 1.83
N GLU A 172 33.34 -4.87 1.87
CA GLU A 172 34.12 -4.53 0.68
C GLU A 172 34.57 -5.83 -0.01
N VAL A 173 33.98 -6.11 -1.17
CA VAL A 173 34.51 -7.07 -2.14
C VAL A 173 35.03 -6.23 -3.31
N PRO A 174 36.26 -6.44 -3.81
CA PRO A 174 36.83 -5.57 -4.82
C PRO A 174 36.05 -5.69 -6.13
N VAL A 175 35.58 -4.55 -6.64
CA VAL A 175 34.81 -4.43 -7.89
C VAL A 175 35.74 -4.57 -9.10
N PRO A 176 35.50 -5.51 -10.04
CA PRO A 176 35.96 -5.34 -11.40
C PRO A 176 35.02 -4.38 -12.11
N GLN A 177 35.57 -3.33 -12.71
CA GLN A 177 34.80 -2.30 -13.40
C GLN A 177 34.05 -2.87 -14.61
N THR A 178 32.71 -2.87 -14.57
CA THR A 178 31.87 -2.71 -15.78
C THR A 178 30.48 -2.11 -15.47
N LYS A 179 30.23 -0.95 -16.08
CA LYS A 179 28.97 -0.36 -16.58
C LYS A 179 27.73 -0.27 -15.66
N ARG A 180 27.52 0.97 -15.17
CA ARG A 180 26.25 1.70 -14.90
C ARG A 180 25.00 0.81 -14.66
N GLY A 181 24.70 0.55 -13.40
CA GLY A 181 23.48 -0.14 -12.95
C GLY A 181 22.27 0.78 -12.88
N ARG A 182 21.12 0.28 -13.33
CA ARG A 182 19.78 0.85 -13.14
C ARG A 182 19.24 0.46 -11.74
N SER A 183 18.32 1.26 -11.19
CA SER A 183 17.61 0.93 -9.93
C SER A 183 16.77 -0.36 -10.09
N PRO A 184 16.55 -1.13 -9.01
CA PRO A 184 15.71 -2.33 -9.01
C PRO A 184 14.29 -2.10 -9.55
N LEU A 185 13.70 -0.93 -9.28
CA LEU A 185 12.37 -0.54 -9.79
C LEU A 185 12.36 -0.41 -11.32
N SER A 186 13.46 0.08 -11.90
CA SER A 186 13.64 0.13 -13.36
C SER A 186 13.82 -1.25 -13.99
N ALA A 187 14.22 -2.27 -13.23
CA ALA A 187 14.35 -3.64 -13.73
C ALA A 187 13.02 -4.42 -13.67
N ALA A 188 12.21 -4.18 -12.63
CA ALA A 188 10.88 -4.77 -12.49
C ALA A 188 9.89 -4.23 -13.55
N ILE A 189 9.87 -2.91 -13.76
CA ILE A 189 9.03 -2.27 -14.80
C ILE A 189 9.53 -2.66 -16.21
N ALA A 190 10.85 -2.75 -16.42
CA ALA A 190 11.39 -3.13 -17.74
C ALA A 190 11.24 -4.61 -18.08
N SER A 191 11.15 -5.52 -17.10
CA SER A 191 11.02 -6.96 -17.37
C SER A 191 9.60 -7.36 -17.80
N ARG A 192 8.55 -6.64 -17.37
CA ARG A 192 7.17 -6.92 -17.81
C ARG A 192 6.81 -6.29 -19.16
N ALA A 193 7.50 -5.23 -19.58
CA ALA A 193 7.28 -4.59 -20.89
C ALA A 193 7.77 -5.42 -22.10
N PHE A 194 8.40 -6.59 -21.89
CA PHE A 194 8.99 -7.41 -22.96
C PHE A 194 8.27 -8.73 -23.25
N VAL A 195 7.10 -8.99 -22.64
CA VAL A 195 6.34 -10.26 -22.83
C VAL A 195 5.13 -10.11 -23.77
N THR A 196 4.98 -8.99 -24.47
CA THR A 196 4.08 -8.88 -25.63
C THR A 196 4.89 -8.50 -26.87
N GLY A 197 5.48 -9.53 -27.49
CA GLY A 197 6.06 -9.51 -28.82
C GLY A 197 5.70 -10.79 -29.54
#